data_AF-A0A2E7SIJ0-F1
#
_entry.id   AF-A0A2E7SIJ0-F1
#
_cell.length_a   1.000
_cell.length_b   1.000
_cell.length_c   1.000
_cell.angle_alpha   90.00
_cell.angle_beta   90.00
_cell.angle_gamma   90.00
#
_symmetry.space_group_name_H-M   'P 1'
#
loop_
_entity.id
_entity.type
_entity.pdbx_description
1 polymer ?
#
loop_
_entity_poly.entity_id
_entity_poly.type
_entity_poly.pdbx_seq_one_letter_code
_entity_poly.pdbx_strand_id
1 'polypeptide(L)'
;MSGIIGEAGSKSGIIGSNEEEYHTTSFSNTWIEWQWNTQSDRGGESGLRIQRYGKLYSIHLCIYKTNVSSGTGSSVIKTLSASDIKLPKQNLVCGFANGYYGTGQYDQQGVEFATNGEITVFYNEGLGSTQHVIGNFTGVDHG
;
A
#
# COMPACT_ATOMS: atom_id res chain seq x y z
N MET A 1 -59.17 22.74 6.07
CA MET A 1 -57.83 22.65 5.46
C MET A 1 -56.98 21.77 6.36
N SER A 2 -56.73 20.54 5.95
CA SER A 2 -55.90 19.58 6.68
C SER A 2 -54.44 19.78 6.25
N GLY A 3 -53.57 20.19 7.18
CA GLY A 3 -52.14 20.32 6.95
C GLY A 3 -51.45 19.01 7.33
N ILE A 4 -50.91 18.30 6.33
CA ILE A 4 -50.05 17.14 6.54
C ILE A 4 -48.68 17.70 6.95
N ILE A 5 -48.31 17.53 8.23
CA ILE A 5 -46.95 17.77 8.71
C ILE A 5 -46.18 16.47 8.44
N GLY A 6 -45.33 16.47 7.42
CA GLY A 6 -44.46 15.34 7.13
C GLY A 6 -43.39 15.22 8.22
N GLU A 7 -43.39 14.09 8.93
CA GLU A 7 -42.28 13.68 9.78
C GLU A 7 -41.01 13.56 8.92
N ALA A 8 -40.06 14.46 9.14
CA ALA A 8 -38.69 14.29 8.67
C ALA A 8 -38.06 13.17 9.50
N GLY A 9 -38.19 11.93 9.02
CA GLY A 9 -37.46 10.80 9.58
C GLY A 9 -35.97 11.09 9.55
N SER A 10 -35.36 11.26 10.74
CA SER A 10 -33.92 11.29 10.88
C SER A 10 -33.39 9.92 10.44
N LYS A 11 -32.85 9.83 9.22
CA LYS A 11 -31.98 8.71 8.85
C LYS A 11 -30.72 8.84 9.70
N SER A 12 -30.76 8.26 10.89
CA SER A 12 -29.57 7.86 11.63
C SER A 12 -28.90 6.75 10.82
N GLY A 13 -28.20 7.15 9.75
CA GLY A 13 -27.31 6.27 9.04
C GLY A 13 -26.17 5.95 9.98
N ILE A 14 -26.15 4.73 10.51
CA ILE A 14 -24.91 4.15 11.02
C ILE A 14 -23.95 4.22 9.83
N ILE A 15 -22.97 5.14 9.88
CA ILE A 15 -21.83 5.11 8.98
C ILE A 15 -21.06 3.87 9.42
N GLY A 16 -21.44 2.71 8.87
CA GLY A 16 -20.68 1.49 9.02
C GLY A 16 -19.25 1.80 8.61
N SER A 17 -18.30 1.38 9.42
CA SER A 17 -16.86 1.52 9.18
C SER A 17 -16.52 0.90 7.82
N ASN A 18 -16.57 1.69 6.74
CA ASN A 18 -16.10 1.31 5.41
C ASN A 18 -14.56 1.28 5.35
N GLU A 19 -13.94 1.12 6.50
CA GLU A 19 -12.50 1.06 6.74
C GLU A 19 -12.16 -0.41 6.95
N GLU A 20 -11.44 -0.96 5.98
CA GLU A 20 -10.83 -2.29 6.07
C GLU A 20 -9.31 -2.09 6.21
N GLU A 21 -8.68 -2.85 7.09
CA GLU A 21 -7.24 -2.78 7.32
C GLU A 21 -6.62 -4.18 7.20
N TYR A 22 -5.47 -4.25 6.54
CA TYR A 22 -4.62 -5.43 6.47
C TYR A 22 -3.20 -5.06 6.84
N HIS A 23 -2.51 -5.90 7.63
CA HIS A 23 -1.11 -5.71 7.98
C HIS A 23 -0.33 -7.04 7.94
N THR A 24 0.90 -7.00 7.43
CA THR A 24 1.81 -8.16 7.43
C THR A 24 3.28 -7.75 7.40
N THR A 25 4.11 -8.60 7.99
CA THR A 25 5.58 -8.56 7.93
C THR A 25 6.16 -9.75 7.16
N SER A 26 5.30 -10.59 6.58
CA SER A 26 5.66 -11.79 5.82
C SER A 26 5.56 -11.54 4.32
N PHE A 27 6.67 -11.72 3.60
CA PHE A 27 6.80 -11.39 2.18
C PHE A 27 7.44 -12.49 1.33
N SER A 28 7.31 -12.34 0.00
CA SER A 28 7.93 -13.19 -1.02
C SER A 28 9.32 -12.72 -1.43
N ASN A 29 10.07 -13.53 -2.18
CA ASN A 29 11.27 -13.12 -2.95
C ASN A 29 12.30 -12.30 -2.16
N THR A 30 12.71 -12.82 -0.99
CA THR A 30 13.70 -12.22 -0.07
C THR A 30 13.39 -10.79 0.38
N TRP A 31 12.17 -10.31 0.15
CA TRP A 31 11.69 -9.09 0.79
C TRP A 31 11.44 -9.38 2.27
N ILE A 32 11.77 -8.41 3.10
CA ILE A 32 11.59 -8.50 4.54
C ILE A 32 11.26 -7.11 5.10
N GLU A 33 10.66 -7.08 6.28
CA GLU A 33 10.42 -5.85 7.01
C GLU A 33 11.73 -5.09 7.25
N TRP A 34 11.71 -3.77 7.15
CA TRP A 34 12.88 -2.98 7.49
C TRP A 34 12.99 -2.85 9.02
N GLN A 35 13.96 -3.55 9.59
CA GLN A 35 14.39 -3.37 10.98
C GLN A 35 15.55 -2.37 11.05
N TRP A 36 15.26 -1.06 11.02
CA TRP A 36 16.28 -0.10 11.46
C TRP A 36 16.42 -0.26 12.97
N ASN A 37 17.60 -0.66 13.42
CA ASN A 37 18.00 -0.94 14.81
C ASN A 37 17.77 0.19 15.85
N THR A 38 17.13 1.30 15.47
CA THR A 38 16.73 2.41 16.34
C THR A 38 15.23 2.77 16.23
N GLN A 39 14.48 2.14 15.31
CA GLN A 39 13.03 2.33 15.15
C GLN A 39 12.18 1.26 15.86
N SER A 40 12.74 0.08 16.13
CA SER A 40 12.09 -0.95 16.96
C SER A 40 11.64 -0.41 18.32
N ASP A 41 12.39 0.55 18.87
CA ASP A 41 12.13 1.16 20.18
C ASP A 41 11.16 2.36 20.09
N ARG A 42 10.81 2.80 18.87
CA ARG A 42 9.94 3.97 18.63
C ARG A 42 8.57 3.59 18.04
N GLY A 43 8.29 2.30 17.85
CA GLY A 43 7.00 1.82 17.33
C GLY A 43 6.69 2.30 15.91
N GLY A 44 7.71 2.53 15.08
CA GLY A 44 7.53 2.84 13.67
C GLY A 44 6.94 1.65 12.90
N GLU A 45 6.22 1.93 11.81
CA GLU A 45 5.67 0.88 10.96
C GLU A 45 6.78 0.18 10.17
N SER A 46 6.87 -1.15 10.30
CA SER A 46 7.73 -2.03 9.50
C SER A 46 6.86 -3.10 8.87
N GLY A 47 6.95 -3.26 7.54
CA GLY A 47 6.13 -4.20 6.78
C GLY A 47 5.19 -3.54 5.77
N LEU A 48 4.04 -4.18 5.53
CA LEU A 48 2.99 -3.76 4.60
C LEU A 48 1.71 -3.57 5.39
N ARG A 49 1.12 -2.39 5.27
CA ARG A 49 -0.23 -2.09 5.73
C ARG A 49 -1.07 -1.55 4.59
N ILE A 50 -2.32 -2.00 4.49
CA ILE A 50 -3.29 -1.50 3.53
C ILE A 50 -4.51 -1.03 4.30
N GLN A 51 -4.90 0.22 4.08
CA GLN A 51 -6.15 0.78 4.57
C GLN A 51 -7.04 1.10 3.37
N ARG A 52 -8.28 0.63 3.41
CA ARG A 52 -9.25 0.87 2.35
C ARG A 52 -10.41 1.71 2.86
N TYR A 53 -10.66 2.83 2.19
CA TYR A 53 -11.77 3.76 2.46
C TYR A 53 -12.71 3.78 1.26
N GLY A 54 -13.64 2.82 1.21
CA GLY A 54 -14.53 2.66 0.05
C GLY A 54 -13.76 2.34 -1.24
N LYS A 55 -13.56 3.32 -2.12
CA LYS A 55 -12.80 3.13 -3.39
C LYS A 55 -11.31 3.46 -3.26
N LEU A 56 -10.90 4.12 -2.18
CA LEU A 56 -9.54 4.55 -1.94
C LEU A 56 -8.76 3.45 -1.23
N TYR A 57 -7.53 3.17 -1.68
CA TYR A 57 -6.57 2.29 -1.02
C TYR A 57 -5.34 3.11 -0.66
N SER A 58 -4.96 3.09 0.61
CA SER A 58 -3.70 3.62 1.12
C SER A 58 -2.80 2.45 1.51
N ILE A 59 -1.67 2.31 0.84
CA ILE A 59 -0.70 1.23 1.03
C ILE A 59 0.56 1.83 1.64
N HIS A 60 0.86 1.43 2.86
CA HIS A 60 2.03 1.86 3.60
C HIS A 60 3.06 0.74 3.53
N LEU A 61 4.25 1.06 3.05
CA LEU A 61 5.36 0.12 2.93
C LEU A 61 6.56 0.64 3.71
N CYS A 62 7.21 -0.27 4.42
CA CYS A 62 8.52 -0.09 5.02
C CYS A 62 9.24 -1.44 4.99
N ILE A 63 9.79 -1.77 3.81
CA ILE A 63 10.39 -3.06 3.50
C ILE A 63 11.72 -2.88 2.77
N TYR A 64 12.54 -3.92 2.76
CA TYR A 64 13.77 -3.94 1.97
C TYR A 64 14.02 -5.31 1.34
N LYS A 65 14.88 -5.31 0.31
CA LYS A 65 15.35 -6.49 -0.40
C LYS A 65 16.87 -6.45 -0.49
N THR A 66 17.52 -7.51 -0.03
CA THR A 66 18.97 -7.68 -0.15
C THR A 66 19.38 -8.20 -1.52
N ASN A 67 20.63 -7.92 -1.93
CA ASN A 67 21.29 -8.50 -3.10
C ASN A 67 20.54 -8.19 -4.41
N VAL A 68 20.05 -6.97 -4.56
CA VAL A 68 19.38 -6.50 -5.78
C VAL A 68 20.45 -6.04 -6.76
N SER A 69 20.43 -6.51 -8.00
CA SER A 69 21.33 -6.01 -9.04
C SER A 69 20.96 -4.58 -9.45
N SER A 70 21.93 -3.79 -9.90
CA SER A 70 21.66 -2.45 -10.44
C SER A 70 20.72 -2.51 -11.65
N GLY A 71 19.78 -1.58 -11.75
CA GLY A 71 18.83 -1.44 -12.85
C GLY A 71 17.37 -1.39 -12.41
N THR A 72 16.46 -1.47 -13.39
CA THR A 72 15.01 -1.47 -13.15
C THR A 72 14.48 -2.89 -13.00
N GLY A 73 13.56 -3.10 -12.07
CA GLY A 73 12.88 -4.37 -11.89
C GLY A 73 11.48 -4.22 -11.31
N SER A 74 10.75 -5.32 -11.26
CA SER A 74 9.51 -5.44 -10.50
C SER A 74 9.44 -6.79 -9.82
N SER A 75 8.72 -6.84 -8.70
CA SER A 75 8.47 -8.11 -8.01
C SER A 75 7.19 -8.07 -7.20
N VAL A 76 6.43 -9.17 -7.26
CA VAL A 76 5.33 -9.42 -6.33
C VAL A 76 5.92 -9.66 -4.94
N ILE A 77 5.52 -8.82 -3.98
CA ILE A 77 5.97 -8.90 -2.58
C ILE A 77 4.98 -9.67 -1.71
N LYS A 78 3.70 -9.68 -2.09
CA LYS A 78 2.61 -10.34 -1.38
C LYS A 78 1.45 -10.59 -2.34
N THR A 79 0.71 -11.67 -2.12
CA THR A 79 -0.57 -11.93 -2.77
C THR A 79 -1.63 -12.01 -1.68
N LEU A 80 -2.64 -11.16 -1.77
CA LEU A 80 -3.78 -11.11 -0.85
C LEU A 80 -4.97 -11.86 -1.44
N SER A 81 -5.80 -12.39 -0.57
CA SER A 81 -7.07 -12.99 -0.89
C SER A 81 -8.23 -12.05 -0.56
N ALA A 82 -9.42 -12.33 -1.07
CA ALA A 82 -10.62 -11.56 -0.73
C ALA A 82 -11.04 -11.65 0.76
N SER A 83 -10.46 -12.59 1.52
CA SER A 83 -10.62 -12.66 2.98
C SER A 83 -9.66 -11.76 3.74
N ASP A 84 -8.55 -11.31 3.13
CA ASP A 84 -7.60 -10.39 3.76
C ASP A 84 -8.11 -8.95 3.68
N ILE A 85 -8.51 -8.54 2.49
CA ILE A 85 -9.11 -7.23 2.20
C ILE A 85 -9.92 -7.35 0.92
N LYS A 86 -10.92 -6.48 0.74
CA LYS A 86 -11.61 -6.38 -0.54
C LYS A 86 -10.61 -6.02 -1.64
N LEU A 87 -10.50 -6.90 -2.63
CA LEU A 87 -9.62 -6.71 -3.78
C LEU A 87 -10.16 -5.59 -4.69
N PRO A 88 -9.27 -4.85 -5.36
CA PRO A 88 -9.70 -3.85 -6.32
C PRO A 88 -10.31 -4.53 -7.55
N LYS A 89 -11.23 -3.83 -8.22
CA LYS A 89 -11.91 -4.36 -9.43
C LYS A 89 -11.14 -4.11 -10.72
N GLN A 90 -10.17 -3.21 -10.67
CA GLN A 90 -9.18 -2.95 -11.71
C GLN A 90 -7.78 -2.89 -11.07
N ASN A 91 -6.71 -3.10 -11.83
CA ASN A 91 -5.36 -2.94 -11.30
C ASN A 91 -5.14 -1.46 -10.91
N LEU A 92 -4.65 -1.24 -9.69
CA LEU A 92 -4.41 0.09 -9.14
C LEU A 92 -2.93 0.40 -9.18
N VAL A 93 -2.52 1.39 -9.98
CA VAL A 93 -1.19 2.00 -9.85
C VAL A 93 -1.27 3.04 -8.73
N CYS A 94 -0.74 2.71 -7.56
CA CYS A 94 -0.87 3.49 -6.33
C CYS A 94 0.13 4.66 -6.22
N GLY A 95 0.66 5.11 -7.37
CA GLY A 95 1.64 6.19 -7.46
C GLY A 95 3.09 5.73 -7.32
N PHE A 96 4.00 6.71 -7.36
CA PHE A 96 5.44 6.51 -7.28
C PHE A 96 6.06 7.43 -6.22
N ALA A 97 6.94 6.88 -5.41
CA ALA A 97 7.85 7.61 -4.54
C ALA A 97 9.20 7.71 -5.25
N ASN A 98 9.82 8.89 -5.23
CA ASN A 98 11.16 9.10 -5.77
C ASN A 98 12.10 9.45 -4.61
N GLY A 99 13.13 8.65 -4.41
CA GLY A 99 14.26 8.94 -3.53
C GLY A 99 15.44 9.48 -4.34
N TYR A 100 16.05 10.57 -3.89
CA TYR A 100 17.32 11.04 -4.45
C TYR A 100 18.48 10.49 -3.61
N TYR A 101 19.24 9.55 -4.16
CA TYR A 101 20.55 9.20 -3.63
C TYR A 101 21.58 10.03 -4.40
N GLY A 102 22.28 10.91 -3.69
CA GLY A 102 23.29 11.79 -4.28
C GLY A 102 24.22 11.04 -5.23
N THR A 103 24.64 11.72 -6.31
CA THR A 103 25.27 11.23 -7.57
C THR A 103 24.36 11.15 -8.80
N GLY A 104 23.11 11.64 -8.72
CA GLY A 104 22.22 11.72 -9.88
C GLY A 104 21.48 10.42 -10.19
N GLN A 105 21.46 9.49 -9.22
CA GLN A 105 20.66 8.27 -9.27
C GLN A 105 19.33 8.50 -8.54
N TYR A 106 18.25 8.00 -9.13
CA TYR A 106 16.89 8.11 -8.58
C TYR A 106 16.38 6.71 -8.27
N ASP A 107 16.08 6.48 -7.00
CA ASP A 107 15.32 5.29 -6.60
C ASP A 107 13.84 5.62 -6.82
N GLN A 108 13.32 5.25 -7.99
CA GLN A 108 11.89 5.31 -8.23
C GLN A 108 11.26 4.02 -7.70
N GLN A 109 10.29 4.16 -6.82
CA GLN A 109 9.55 3.06 -6.22
C GLN A 109 8.08 3.24 -6.56
N GLY A 110 7.45 2.24 -7.15
CA GLY A 110 6.02 2.24 -7.45
C GLY A 110 5.35 1.03 -6.84
N VAL A 111 4.05 1.15 -6.58
CA VAL A 111 3.23 0.02 -6.10
C VAL A 111 2.05 -0.17 -7.02
N GLU A 112 1.80 -1.40 -7.45
CA GLU A 112 0.54 -1.81 -8.05
C GLU A 112 -0.19 -2.80 -7.14
N PHE A 113 -1.50 -2.61 -6.98
CA PHE A 113 -2.41 -3.59 -6.39
C PHE A 113 -3.31 -4.15 -7.49
N ALA A 114 -3.05 -5.38 -7.90
CA ALA A 114 -3.77 -6.03 -8.97
C ALA A 114 -5.08 -6.68 -8.51
N THR A 115 -6.00 -6.90 -9.45
CA THR A 115 -7.32 -7.53 -9.21
C THR A 115 -7.24 -8.96 -8.69
N ASN A 116 -6.15 -9.66 -8.97
CA ASN A 116 -5.86 -11.01 -8.48
C ASN A 116 -5.25 -11.03 -7.06
N GLY A 117 -5.08 -9.86 -6.43
CA GLY A 117 -4.54 -9.74 -5.09
C GLY A 117 -3.04 -9.50 -5.02
N GLU A 118 -2.33 -9.51 -6.15
CA GLU A 118 -0.89 -9.27 -6.16
C GLU A 118 -0.55 -7.81 -5.83
N ILE A 119 0.34 -7.65 -4.85
CA ILE A 119 1.00 -6.40 -4.54
C ILE A 119 2.38 -6.44 -5.19
N THR A 120 2.56 -5.64 -6.23
CA THR A 120 3.81 -5.55 -6.99
C THR A 120 4.53 -4.27 -6.66
N VAL A 121 5.81 -4.39 -6.32
CA VAL A 121 6.73 -3.25 -6.22
C VAL A 121 7.48 -3.13 -7.54
N PHE A 122 7.51 -1.92 -8.09
CA PHE A 122 8.43 -1.50 -9.15
C PHE A 122 9.56 -0.72 -8.51
N TYR A 123 10.79 -0.99 -8.92
CA TYR A 123 11.96 -0.34 -8.35
C TYR A 123 13.03 -0.07 -9.41
N ASN A 124 13.81 0.97 -9.19
CA ASN A 124 15.08 1.22 -9.85
C ASN A 124 16.16 1.30 -8.77
N GLU A 125 17.18 0.47 -8.89
CA GLU A 125 18.30 0.38 -7.95
C GLU A 125 19.58 0.84 -8.66
N GLY A 126 20.15 1.96 -8.23
CA GLY A 126 21.31 2.55 -8.89
C GLY A 126 22.65 1.85 -8.60
N LEU A 127 22.81 1.28 -7.40
CA LEU A 127 24.09 0.80 -6.88
C LEU A 127 24.19 -0.72 -6.81
N GLY A 128 23.05 -1.41 -6.89
CA GLY A 128 23.01 -2.86 -6.96
C GLY A 128 23.35 -3.54 -5.63
N SER A 129 22.79 -3.05 -4.53
CA SER A 129 23.04 -3.60 -3.20
C SER A 129 21.74 -3.95 -2.47
N THR A 130 21.05 -2.97 -1.93
CA THR A 130 19.83 -3.13 -1.13
C THR A 130 18.79 -2.15 -1.61
N GLN A 131 17.66 -2.67 -2.10
CA GLN A 131 16.51 -1.84 -2.42
C GLN A 131 15.66 -1.67 -1.18
N HIS A 132 15.32 -0.43 -0.86
CA HIS A 132 14.32 -0.11 0.14
C HIS A 132 13.04 0.37 -0.52
N VAL A 133 11.89 0.07 0.08
CA VAL A 133 10.62 0.71 -0.28
C VAL A 133 10.01 1.27 0.98
N ILE A 134 10.09 2.61 1.12
CA ILE A 134 9.43 3.33 2.20
C ILE A 134 8.50 4.37 1.62
N GLY A 135 7.22 4.30 1.98
CA GLY A 135 6.29 5.36 1.65
C GLY A 135 4.84 4.97 1.81
N ASN A 136 3.98 5.94 1.52
CA ASN A 136 2.54 5.77 1.43
C ASN A 136 2.14 5.92 -0.04
N PHE A 137 1.51 4.89 -0.58
CA PHE A 137 1.09 4.77 -1.97
C PHE A 137 -0.43 4.74 -2.01
N THR A 138 -1.05 5.59 -2.80
CA THR A 138 -2.51 5.73 -2.83
C THR A 138 -3.07 5.43 -4.21
N GLY A 139 -4.06 4.55 -4.27
CA GLY A 139 -4.77 4.19 -5.50
C GLY A 139 -6.29 4.34 -5.34
N VAL A 140 -6.99 4.65 -6.44
CA VAL A 140 -8.46 4.76 -6.46
C VAL A 140 -9.03 3.71 -7.41
N ASP A 141 -9.87 2.84 -6.88
CA ASP A 141 -10.62 1.84 -7.64
C ASP A 141 -11.87 2.48 -8.26
N HIS A 142 -11.85 2.70 -9.58
CA HIS A 142 -12.93 3.38 -10.26
C HIS A 142 -14.14 2.47 -10.52
N GLY A 143 -14.00 1.15 -10.49
CA GLY A 143 -15.13 0.22 -10.52
C GLY A 143 -14.93 -1.02 -11.39
#